data_AF-A0A0A9YNW0-F1
#
_entry.id   AF-A0A0A9YNW0-F1
#
_cell.length_a   1.000
_cell.length_b   1.000
_cell.length_c   1.000
_cell.angle_alpha   90.00
_cell.angle_beta   90.00
_cell.angle_gamma   90.00
#
_symmetry.space_group_name_H-M   'P 1'
#
loop_
_entity.id
_entity.type
_entity.pdbx_description
1 polymer ?
#
loop_
_entity_poly.entity_id
_entity_poly.type
_entity_poly.pdbx_seq_one_letter_code
_entity_poly.pdbx_strand_id
1 'polypeptide(L)'
;MAYLLRKCYCLPYYFNRLQNESAPVCSSQQLPCIVNISSDLKYYRPPIGFTSFLRSDSLQPLSCSHCSPTCNEVTYEVDMDSTMDLHYSNGRQKAFDGFIDIYYRKPGAVQYTRDVTYDFFKILANIGGIGGLFLGGSILSITEIIYWFTKAGLAFFWPNNKLEQKSSSSKQPFSKHQMLY
;
A
#
# COMPACT_ATOMS: atom_id res chain seq x y z
N MET A 1 28.79 -6.31 3.89
CA MET A 1 30.22 -5.91 4.02
C MET A 1 30.94 -6.66 5.13
N ALA A 2 30.38 -6.78 6.35
CA ALA A 2 31.03 -7.46 7.48
C ALA A 2 31.51 -8.91 7.18
N TYR A 3 30.79 -9.65 6.34
CA TYR A 3 31.18 -11.02 5.96
C TYR A 3 32.49 -11.08 5.16
N LEU A 4 32.69 -10.16 4.21
CA LEU A 4 33.93 -10.07 3.43
C LEU A 4 35.13 -9.78 4.34
N LEU A 5 34.97 -8.84 5.28
CA LEU A 5 36.00 -8.51 6.26
C LEU A 5 36.32 -9.70 7.20
N ARG A 6 35.32 -10.51 7.56
CA ARG A 6 35.53 -11.68 8.42
C ARG A 6 36.25 -12.84 7.73
N LYS A 7 36.06 -13.01 6.42
CA LYS A 7 36.63 -14.13 5.64
C LYS A 7 37.95 -13.79 4.95
N CYS A 8 38.03 -12.62 4.33
CA CYS A 8 39.16 -12.22 3.49
C CYS A 8 39.88 -10.95 4.00
N TYR A 9 39.43 -10.36 5.13
CA TYR A 9 40.08 -9.21 5.81
C TYR A 9 40.27 -7.94 4.97
N CYS A 10 39.67 -7.86 3.79
CA CYS A 10 39.81 -6.73 2.88
C CYS A 10 38.49 -6.45 2.16
N LEU A 11 38.36 -5.25 1.60
CA LEU A 11 37.19 -4.83 0.83
C LEU A 11 37.60 -4.40 -0.59
N PRO A 12 36.88 -4.81 -1.65
CA PRO A 12 37.14 -4.31 -3.00
C PRO A 12 36.95 -2.80 -3.11
N TYR A 13 37.68 -2.18 -4.05
CA TYR A 13 37.73 -0.72 -4.21
C TYR A 13 36.37 -0.07 -4.51
N TYR A 14 35.45 -0.81 -5.15
CA TYR A 14 34.13 -0.32 -5.55
C TYR A 14 33.11 -0.38 -4.40
N PHE A 15 33.42 -1.05 -3.28
CA PHE A 15 32.54 -1.05 -2.13
C PHE A 15 32.68 0.25 -1.33
N ASN A 16 31.54 0.79 -0.91
CA ASN A 16 31.49 2.01 -0.15
C ASN A 16 32.06 1.81 1.28
N ARG A 17 33.11 2.55 1.64
CA ARG A 17 33.82 2.42 2.94
C ARG A 17 33.22 3.22 4.09
N LEU A 18 32.09 3.92 3.86
CA LEU A 18 31.47 4.84 4.83
C LEU A 18 31.16 4.22 6.22
N GLN A 19 30.97 2.90 6.32
CA GLN A 19 30.70 2.26 7.61
C GLN A 19 31.97 1.87 8.39
N ASN A 20 33.12 1.71 7.71
CA ASN A 20 34.39 1.26 8.29
C ASN A 20 35.54 1.86 7.50
N GLU A 21 35.94 3.09 7.82
CA GLU A 21 37.08 3.76 7.15
C GLU A 21 38.41 3.00 7.33
N SER A 22 38.52 2.19 8.38
CA SER A 22 39.69 1.34 8.66
C SER A 22 39.78 0.07 7.82
N ALA A 23 38.83 -0.19 6.90
CA ALA A 23 38.85 -1.39 6.06
C ALA A 23 39.92 -1.26 4.95
N PRO A 24 40.93 -2.16 4.88
CA PRO A 24 41.96 -2.11 3.85
C PRO A 24 41.39 -2.53 2.49
N VAL A 25 41.87 -1.88 1.43
CA VAL A 25 41.54 -2.26 0.05
C VAL A 25 42.26 -3.56 -0.29
N CYS A 26 41.54 -4.51 -0.90
CA CYS A 26 42.15 -5.77 -1.34
C CYS A 26 43.24 -5.56 -2.39
N SER A 27 44.41 -6.15 -2.18
CA SER A 27 45.47 -6.27 -3.19
C SER A 27 45.19 -7.42 -4.17
N SER A 28 45.90 -7.47 -5.29
CA SER A 28 45.79 -8.53 -6.32
C SER A 28 45.95 -9.94 -5.75
N GLN A 29 46.78 -10.10 -4.72
CA GLN A 29 47.00 -11.39 -4.04
C GLN A 29 45.78 -11.85 -3.20
N GLN A 30 44.92 -10.93 -2.79
CA GLN A 30 43.76 -11.19 -1.92
C GLN A 30 42.45 -11.34 -2.71
N LEU A 31 42.42 -10.90 -3.97
CA LEU A 31 41.27 -11.07 -4.87
C LEU A 31 40.82 -12.54 -5.01
N PRO A 32 41.72 -13.54 -5.13
CA PRO A 32 41.32 -14.95 -5.23
C PRO A 32 40.47 -15.43 -4.05
N CYS A 33 40.68 -14.90 -2.83
CA CYS A 33 39.86 -15.22 -1.67
C CYS A 33 38.39 -14.84 -1.88
N ILE A 34 38.15 -13.65 -2.45
CA ILE A 34 36.80 -13.14 -2.71
C ILE A 34 36.10 -13.96 -3.80
N VAL A 35 36.83 -14.35 -4.84
CA VAL A 35 36.30 -15.18 -5.93
C VAL A 35 35.86 -16.55 -5.38
N ASN A 36 36.65 -17.13 -4.47
CA ASN A 36 36.34 -18.43 -3.87
C ASN A 36 35.04 -18.41 -3.04
N ILE A 37 34.73 -17.29 -2.38
CA ILE A 37 33.49 -17.13 -1.59
C ILE A 37 32.32 -16.52 -2.38
N SER A 38 32.49 -16.31 -3.68
CA SER A 38 31.49 -15.61 -4.52
C SER A 38 30.15 -16.34 -4.61
N SER A 39 30.14 -17.68 -4.47
CA SER A 39 28.93 -18.49 -4.40
C SER A 39 28.06 -18.13 -3.20
N ASP A 40 28.69 -17.84 -2.06
CA ASP A 40 28.02 -17.58 -0.79
C ASP A 40 27.44 -16.16 -0.75
N LEU A 41 28.03 -15.25 -1.53
CA LEU A 41 27.60 -13.85 -1.65
C LEU A 41 26.37 -13.69 -2.56
N LYS A 42 26.04 -14.68 -3.38
CA LYS A 42 24.89 -14.62 -4.31
C LYS A 42 23.55 -14.77 -3.60
N TYR A 43 23.53 -15.44 -2.44
CA TYR A 43 22.30 -15.79 -1.75
C TYR A 43 22.27 -15.21 -0.35
N TYR A 44 21.27 -14.37 -0.07
CA TYR A 44 20.98 -13.89 1.28
C TYR A 44 19.74 -14.59 1.82
N ARG A 45 19.73 -14.82 3.14
CA ARG A 45 18.54 -15.33 3.82
C ARG A 45 17.57 -14.17 4.08
N PRO A 46 16.31 -14.24 3.60
CA PRO A 46 15.34 -13.20 3.90
C PRO A 46 15.02 -13.16 5.40
N PRO A 47 14.56 -12.00 5.93
CA PRO A 47 14.15 -11.88 7.31
C PRO A 47 13.05 -12.89 7.70
N ILE A 48 13.00 -13.21 8.99
CA ILE A 48 12.18 -14.26 9.60
C ILE A 48 10.70 -14.07 9.22
N GLY A 49 10.08 -15.09 8.61
CA GLY A 49 8.67 -15.08 8.18
C GLY A 49 8.39 -15.57 6.75
N PHE A 50 9.41 -15.63 5.89
CA PHE A 50 9.32 -16.09 4.49
C PHE A 50 9.85 -17.52 4.25
N THR A 51 9.99 -18.33 5.29
CA THR A 51 10.68 -19.63 5.21
C THR A 51 9.71 -20.78 5.00
N SER A 52 9.18 -20.91 3.78
CA SER A 52 8.61 -22.19 3.33
C SER A 52 9.27 -22.77 2.07
N PHE A 53 10.16 -22.04 1.38
CA PHE A 53 10.59 -22.43 0.02
C PHE A 53 12.09 -22.67 -0.24
N LEU A 54 13.02 -22.45 0.71
CA LEU A 54 14.45 -22.67 0.44
C LEU A 54 15.12 -23.46 1.55
N ARG A 55 14.95 -24.78 1.50
CA ARG A 55 15.81 -25.74 2.18
C ARG A 55 16.63 -26.47 1.12
N SER A 56 17.65 -25.79 0.60
CA SER A 56 18.72 -26.44 -0.15
C SER A 56 19.89 -26.60 0.81
N ASP A 57 20.21 -27.85 1.17
CA ASP A 57 21.18 -28.25 2.20
C ASP A 57 22.65 -27.96 1.83
N SER A 58 22.93 -27.30 0.70
CA SER A 58 24.29 -27.06 0.20
C SER A 58 24.75 -25.59 0.22
N LEU A 59 23.90 -24.66 0.64
CA LEU A 59 24.23 -23.23 0.68
C LEU A 59 24.33 -22.76 2.12
N GLN A 60 25.43 -22.10 2.50
CA GLN A 60 25.52 -21.29 3.72
C GLN A 60 25.14 -19.85 3.34
N PRO A 61 23.84 -19.50 3.26
CA PRO A 61 23.43 -18.18 2.82
C PRO A 61 23.92 -17.12 3.81
N LEU A 62 24.17 -15.93 3.27
CA LEU A 62 24.52 -14.80 4.09
C LEU A 62 23.38 -14.44 5.04
N SER A 63 23.63 -14.53 6.34
CA SER A 63 22.66 -14.17 7.37
C SER A 63 22.57 -12.65 7.50
N CYS A 64 21.64 -12.06 6.76
CA CYS A 64 21.31 -10.63 6.85
C CYS A 64 20.07 -10.46 7.74
N SER A 65 20.24 -10.55 9.06
CA SER A 65 19.13 -10.40 10.02
C SER A 65 18.58 -8.97 10.13
N HIS A 66 19.40 -7.97 9.82
CA HIS A 66 19.06 -6.54 9.98
C HIS A 66 18.85 -5.80 8.65
N CYS A 67 18.69 -6.53 7.54
CA CYS A 67 18.40 -5.92 6.25
C CYS A 67 16.87 -5.90 6.05
N SER A 68 16.22 -4.86 6.57
CA SER A 68 14.81 -4.58 6.28
C SER A 68 14.68 -3.96 4.89
N PRO A 69 13.59 -4.26 4.15
CA PRO A 69 13.34 -3.62 2.87
C PRO A 69 13.16 -2.10 3.05
N THR A 70 13.57 -1.33 2.05
CA THR A 70 13.36 0.12 2.01
C THR A 70 11.89 0.45 1.85
N CYS A 71 11.39 1.43 2.60
CA CYS A 71 9.99 1.88 2.48
C CYS A 71 9.73 2.66 1.18
N ASN A 72 10.73 3.42 0.73
CA ASN A 72 10.66 4.22 -0.48
C ASN A 72 11.72 3.69 -1.44
N GLU A 73 11.27 3.16 -2.58
CA GLU A 73 12.12 2.62 -3.63
C GLU A 73 11.67 3.19 -4.97
N VAL A 74 12.63 3.55 -5.82
CA VAL A 74 12.38 4.03 -7.18
C VAL A 74 13.10 3.08 -8.13
N THR A 75 12.33 2.38 -8.95
CA THR A 75 12.84 1.45 -9.95
C THR A 75 12.69 2.06 -11.34
N TYR A 76 13.76 2.06 -12.12
CA TYR A 76 13.74 2.50 -13.52
C TYR A 76 13.81 1.27 -14.41
N GLU A 77 12.80 1.11 -15.27
CA GLU A 77 12.83 0.12 -16.35
C GLU A 77 13.59 0.74 -17.54
N VAL A 78 14.62 0.03 -18.02
CA VAL A 78 15.51 0.52 -19.07
C VAL A 78 15.33 -0.35 -20.31
N ASP A 79 14.80 0.27 -21.37
CA ASP A 79 14.81 -0.30 -22.72
C ASP A 79 16.07 0.20 -23.44
N MET A 80 16.89 -0.72 -23.96
CA MET A 80 18.09 -0.39 -24.72
C MET A 80 17.86 -0.74 -26.19
N ASP A 81 18.12 0.23 -27.07
CA ASP A 81 18.20 0.02 -28.51
C ASP A 81 19.53 0.56 -29.01
N SER A 82 20.14 -0.13 -29.97
CA SER A 82 21.44 0.22 -30.52
C SER A 82 21.33 0.25 -32.04
N THR A 83 21.39 1.45 -32.61
CA THR A 83 21.43 1.64 -34.05
C THR A 83 22.85 2.00 -34.49
N MET A 84 23.26 1.48 -35.64
CA MET A 84 24.49 1.92 -36.27
C MET A 84 24.16 3.15 -37.12
N ASP A 85 24.71 4.30 -36.77
CA ASP A 85 24.48 5.54 -37.51
C ASP A 85 25.11 5.44 -38.92
N LEU A 86 24.27 5.15 -39.92
CA LEU A 86 24.69 5.12 -41.34
C LEU A 86 24.87 6.54 -41.93
N HIS A 87 24.44 7.59 -41.22
CA HIS A 87 24.36 8.95 -41.75
C HIS A 87 25.69 9.73 -41.67
N TYR A 88 26.71 9.21 -41.00
CA TYR A 88 28.06 9.80 -40.96
C TYR A 88 29.00 9.13 -41.99
N SER A 89 28.60 9.10 -43.26
CA SER A 89 29.39 8.51 -44.35
C SER A 89 30.33 9.50 -45.06
N ASN A 90 30.42 10.75 -44.60
CA ASN A 90 31.37 11.74 -45.13
C ASN A 90 32.61 11.87 -44.22
N GLY A 91 33.39 10.80 -44.18
CA GLY A 91 34.82 10.87 -43.88
C GLY A 91 35.22 10.99 -42.41
N ARG A 92 35.84 9.92 -41.90
CA ARG A 92 36.50 9.75 -40.60
C ARG A 92 35.57 9.37 -39.44
N GLN A 93 35.00 8.16 -39.53
CA GLN A 93 34.69 7.42 -38.31
C GLN A 93 36.01 7.23 -37.54
N LYS A 94 36.15 7.86 -36.36
CA LYS A 94 37.15 7.40 -35.38
C LYS A 94 36.56 6.14 -34.76
N ALA A 95 37.30 5.03 -34.80
CA ALA A 95 36.85 3.72 -34.31
C ALA A 95 36.52 3.67 -32.79
N PHE A 96 36.55 4.81 -32.09
CA PHE A 96 36.41 4.95 -30.65
C PHE A 96 35.28 5.91 -30.22
N ASP A 97 34.53 6.49 -31.16
CA ASP A 97 33.42 7.39 -30.82
C ASP A 97 32.10 6.59 -30.72
N GLY A 98 31.41 6.71 -29.59
CA GLY A 98 30.10 6.11 -29.33
C GLY A 98 29.16 7.14 -28.73
N PHE A 99 27.95 7.25 -29.27
CA PHE A 99 26.91 8.15 -28.78
C PHE A 99 25.89 7.38 -27.95
N ILE A 100 25.47 7.94 -26.83
CA ILE A 100 24.47 7.35 -25.94
C ILE A 100 23.44 8.43 -25.63
N ASP A 101 22.21 8.23 -26.10
CA ASP A 101 21.08 9.10 -25.81
C ASP A 101 20.19 8.47 -24.74
N ILE A 102 20.06 9.16 -23.60
CA ILE A 102 19.25 8.72 -22.47
C ILE A 102 18.05 9.64 -22.35
N TYR A 103 16.85 9.11 -22.54
CA TYR A 103 15.61 9.88 -22.45
C TYR A 103 14.47 9.05 -21.83
N TYR A 104 13.51 9.75 -21.23
CA TYR A 104 12.29 9.12 -20.73
C TYR A 104 11.34 8.82 -21.89
N ARG A 105 10.93 7.55 -22.02
CA ARG A 105 10.00 7.11 -23.07
C ARG A 105 8.62 7.76 -22.95
N LYS A 106 8.17 8.07 -21.73
CA LYS A 106 6.87 8.68 -21.44
C LYS A 106 7.02 9.81 -20.43
N PRO A 107 6.23 10.89 -20.56
CA PRO A 107 6.17 11.93 -19.54
C PRO A 107 5.36 11.42 -18.34
N GLY A 108 6.04 10.93 -17.30
CA GLY A 108 5.42 10.52 -16.04
C GLY A 108 6.06 9.28 -15.41
N ALA A 109 5.72 9.03 -14.14
CA ALA A 109 6.17 7.86 -13.39
C ALA A 109 4.97 7.16 -12.74
N VAL A 110 5.04 5.84 -12.62
CA VAL A 110 4.04 5.05 -11.88
C VAL A 110 4.44 5.03 -10.41
N GLN A 111 3.55 5.49 -9.52
CA GLN A 111 3.77 5.47 -8.08
C GLN A 111 2.92 4.38 -7.43
N TYR A 112 3.57 3.50 -6.68
CA TYR A 112 2.91 2.49 -5.85
C TYR A 112 2.99 2.92 -4.38
N THR A 113 1.84 3.12 -3.75
CA THR A 113 1.72 3.40 -2.31
C THR A 113 1.04 2.22 -1.61
N ARG A 114 1.44 1.94 -0.37
CA ARG A 114 0.81 0.91 0.48
C ARG A 114 0.03 1.61 1.57
N ASP A 115 -1.29 1.60 1.44
CA ASP A 115 -2.19 2.15 2.44
C ASP A 115 -2.74 1.06 3.36
N VAL A 116 -3.04 1.43 4.61
CA VAL A 116 -3.62 0.51 5.60
C VAL A 116 -5.10 0.29 5.26
N THR A 117 -5.46 -0.96 4.92
CA THR A 117 -6.84 -1.30 4.54
C THR A 117 -7.85 -1.02 5.67
N TYR A 118 -7.50 -1.41 6.89
CA TYR A 118 -8.35 -1.28 8.08
C TYR A 118 -7.79 -0.25 9.06
N ASP A 119 -8.42 0.91 9.05
CA ASP A 119 -8.19 1.94 10.05
C ASP A 119 -9.21 1.80 11.19
N PHE A 120 -8.84 2.21 12.40
CA PHE A 120 -9.73 2.19 13.55
C PHE A 120 -11.03 2.97 13.28
N PHE A 121 -10.93 4.09 12.57
CA PHE A 121 -12.10 4.88 12.15
C PHE A 121 -13.04 4.09 11.24
N LYS A 122 -12.53 3.24 10.35
CA LYS A 122 -13.36 2.40 9.47
C LYS A 122 -14.08 1.31 10.27
N ILE A 123 -13.40 0.73 11.27
CA ILE A 123 -14.00 -0.25 12.18
C ILE A 123 -15.12 0.42 13.00
N LEU A 124 -14.84 1.60 13.56
CA LEU A 124 -15.82 2.36 14.33
C LEU A 124 -17.03 2.78 13.48
N ALA A 125 -16.81 3.22 12.24
CA ALA A 125 -17.88 3.57 11.32
C ALA A 125 -18.80 2.38 11.01
N ASN A 126 -18.24 1.19 10.77
CA ASN A 126 -19.02 -0.02 10.52
C ASN A 126 -19.82 -0.46 11.75
N ILE A 127 -19.20 -0.46 12.93
CA ILE A 127 -19.89 -0.80 14.19
C ILE A 127 -20.97 0.23 14.51
N GLY A 128 -20.67 1.52 14.33
CA GLY A 128 -21.60 2.62 14.55
C GLY A 128 -22.79 2.60 13.59
N GLY A 129 -22.59 2.21 12.33
CA GLY A 129 -23.68 2.08 11.35
C GLY A 129 -24.67 0.98 11.73
N ILE A 130 -24.16 -0.21 12.04
CA ILE A 130 -24.99 -1.35 12.44
C ILE A 130 -25.65 -1.07 13.79
N GLY A 131 -24.88 -0.62 14.79
CA GLY A 131 -25.37 -0.28 16.11
C GLY A 131 -26.41 0.85 16.09
N GLY A 132 -26.20 1.87 15.25
CA GLY A 132 -27.14 2.97 15.05
C GLY A 132 -28.48 2.52 14.49
N LEU A 133 -28.49 1.53 13.59
CA LEU A 133 -29.73 0.96 13.04
C LEU A 133 -30.55 0.23 14.12
N PHE A 134 -29.88 -0.57 14.97
CA PHE A 134 -30.52 -1.26 16.08
C PHE A 134 -31.02 -0.30 17.17
N LEU A 135 -30.25 0.75 17.49
CA LEU A 135 -30.67 1.78 18.44
C LEU A 135 -31.83 2.61 17.89
N GLY A 136 -31.80 2.98 16.61
CA GLY A 136 -32.89 3.72 15.96
C GLY A 136 -34.21 2.95 15.98
N GLY A 137 -34.18 1.65 15.66
CA GLY A 137 -35.36 0.79 15.76
C GLY A 137 -35.88 0.66 17.19
N SER A 138 -34.98 0.48 18.16
CA SER A 138 -35.33 0.44 19.59
C SER A 138 -36.00 1.73 20.06
N ILE A 139 -35.49 2.90 19.66
CA ILE A 139 -36.04 4.21 20.05
C ILE A 139 -37.44 4.44 19.45
N LEU A 140 -37.65 4.08 18.17
CA LEU A 140 -38.97 4.18 17.55
C LEU A 140 -40.00 3.29 18.26
N SER A 141 -39.62 2.06 18.62
CA SER A 141 -40.51 1.16 19.36
C SER A 141 -40.86 1.70 20.75
N ILE A 142 -39.89 2.23 21.50
CA ILE A 142 -40.13 2.86 22.82
C ILE A 142 -41.07 4.06 22.68
N THR A 143 -40.89 4.88 21.64
CA THR A 143 -41.73 6.06 21.39
C THR A 143 -43.18 5.67 21.12
N GLU A 144 -43.41 4.60 20.36
CA GLU A 144 -44.76 4.08 20.11
C GLU A 144 -45.43 3.56 21.38
N ILE A 145 -44.69 2.85 22.23
CA ILE A 145 -45.18 2.37 23.52
C ILE A 145 -45.63 3.55 24.39
N ILE A 146 -44.81 4.61 24.51
CA ILE A 146 -45.14 5.81 25.28
C ILE A 146 -46.40 6.49 24.73
N TYR A 147 -46.53 6.58 23.41
CA TYR A 147 -47.70 7.17 22.75
C TYR A 147 -49.01 6.43 23.09
N TRP A 148 -49.00 5.09 23.04
CA TRP A 148 -50.17 4.29 23.42
C TRP A 148 -50.51 4.43 24.90
N PHE A 149 -49.49 4.43 25.78
CA PHE A 149 -49.71 4.61 27.22
C PHE A 149 -50.27 5.99 27.58
N THR A 150 -49.77 7.07 26.96
CA THR A 150 -50.31 8.41 27.20
C THR A 150 -51.75 8.53 26.70
N LYS A 151 -52.08 7.96 25.54
CA LYS A 151 -53.47 7.94 25.04
C LYS A 151 -54.40 7.13 25.95
N ALA A 152 -53.97 5.96 26.41
CA ALA A 152 -54.74 5.13 27.33
C ALA A 152 -54.93 5.81 28.70
N GLY A 153 -53.88 6.44 29.25
CA GLY A 153 -53.93 7.19 30.50
C GLY A 153 -54.85 8.41 30.42
N LEU A 154 -54.80 9.17 29.32
CA LEU A 154 -55.71 10.31 29.07
C LEU A 154 -57.17 9.84 28.92
N ALA A 155 -57.42 8.73 28.24
CA ALA A 155 -58.76 8.15 28.13
C ALA A 155 -59.29 7.64 29.48
N PHE A 156 -58.40 7.17 30.36
CA PHE A 156 -58.75 6.70 31.71
C PHE A 156 -59.00 7.86 32.69
N PHE A 157 -58.18 8.91 32.64
CA PHE A 157 -58.31 10.08 33.52
C PHE A 157 -59.38 11.08 33.09
N TRP A 158 -59.83 11.05 31.83
CA TRP A 158 -60.87 11.93 31.32
C TRP A 158 -62.13 11.15 30.92
N PRO A 159 -62.94 10.65 31.88
CA PRO A 159 -64.26 10.14 31.56
C PRO A 159 -65.17 11.34 31.29
N ASN A 160 -65.12 11.92 30.08
CA ASN A 160 -66.21 12.78 29.64
C ASN A 160 -67.16 12.01 28.75
N ASN A 161 -68.44 12.15 29.12
CA ASN A 161 -69.60 11.69 28.39
C ASN A 161 -69.43 11.88 26.88
N LYS A 162 -69.87 10.84 26.15
CA LYS A 162 -69.95 10.76 24.69
C LYS A 162 -70.10 12.12 24.02
N LEU A 163 -69.24 12.40 23.05
CA LEU A 163 -69.70 12.96 21.79
C LEU A 163 -68.96 12.26 20.65
N GLU A 164 -69.74 11.56 19.83
CA GLU A 164 -69.35 11.20 18.48
C GLU A 164 -68.92 12.45 17.70
N GLN A 165 -67.76 12.40 17.06
CA GLN A 165 -67.62 12.99 15.73
C GLN A 165 -66.81 12.05 14.82
N LYS A 166 -67.60 11.32 14.02
CA LYS A 166 -67.39 10.97 12.61
C LYS A 166 -65.96 10.72 12.12
N SER A 167 -65.76 9.48 11.70
CA SER A 167 -65.10 9.22 10.42
C SER A 167 -65.70 10.10 9.32
N SER A 168 -64.88 10.97 8.72
CA SER A 168 -65.06 11.42 7.34
C SER A 168 -63.69 11.67 6.71
N SER A 169 -63.22 10.61 6.05
CA SER A 169 -62.33 10.56 4.88
C SER A 169 -62.05 11.90 4.16
N SER A 170 -60.78 12.19 3.85
CA SER A 170 -60.34 12.44 2.46
C SER A 170 -58.85 12.78 2.37
N LYS A 171 -58.10 11.87 1.71
CA LYS A 171 -57.11 12.11 0.62
C LYS A 171 -56.16 13.31 0.74
N GLN A 172 -54.85 13.04 0.68
CA GLN A 172 -53.94 13.97 0.01
C GLN A 172 -54.29 14.03 -1.49
N PRO A 173 -54.46 15.21 -2.12
CA PRO A 173 -54.35 15.34 -3.55
C PRO A 173 -53.06 16.08 -3.93
N PHE A 174 -52.35 15.41 -4.83
CA PHE A 174 -51.46 15.94 -5.84
C PHE A 174 -51.95 17.28 -6.42
N SER A 175 -51.15 18.34 -6.29
CA SER A 175 -51.41 19.64 -6.91
C SER A 175 -50.89 19.65 -8.35
N LYS A 176 -51.80 19.69 -9.31
CA LYS A 176 -51.56 20.12 -10.69
C LYS A 176 -52.35 21.42 -10.88
N HIS A 177 -51.67 22.55 -10.90
CA HIS A 177 -52.23 23.81 -11.37
C HIS A 177 -52.04 23.89 -12.89
N GLN A 178 -53.13 24.10 -13.60
CA GLN A 178 -53.14 24.64 -14.95
C GLN A 178 -54.31 25.62 -15.00
N MET A 179 -54.11 26.80 -15.61
CA MET A 179 -55.01 27.47 -16.56
C MET A 179 -54.49 28.88 -16.95
N LEU A 180 -54.27 29.04 -18.26
CA LEU A 180 -54.58 30.22 -19.11
C LEU A 180 -53.78 31.53 -18.92
N TYR A 181 -52.76 31.78 -19.74
CA TYR A 181 -52.81 32.34 -21.10
C TYR A 181 -51.55 31.91 -21.87
#